data_AF-A0A3C0JEK5-F1
#
_entry.id   AF-A0A3C0JEK5-F1
#
_cell.length_a   1.000
_cell.length_b   1.000
_cell.length_c   1.000
_cell.angle_alpha   90.00
_cell.angle_beta   90.00
_cell.angle_gamma   90.00
#
_symmetry.space_group_name_H-M   'P 1'
#
loop_
_entity.id
_entity.type
_entity.pdbx_description
1 polymer ?
#
loop_
_entity_poly.entity_id
_entity_poly.type
_entity_poly.pdbx_seq_one_letter_code
_entity_poly.pdbx_strand_id
1 'polypeptide(L)' 'MPAPHFVEIGPLGQVDGHGTVLSCSAPEKDAANPPMTLDRTEVRTNGTAATISARLRHAMAGHDMALRVGATARETPQG' A
#
# COMPACT_ATOMS: atom_id res chain seq x y z
N MET A 1 2.37 11.98 -4.31
CA MET A 1 1.50 12.06 -3.11
C MET A 1 0.21 11.30 -3.40
N PRO A 2 -0.42 10.66 -2.41
CA PRO A 2 -1.67 9.91 -2.62
C PRO A 2 -2.77 10.83 -3.15
N ALA A 3 -3.77 10.26 -3.84
CA ALA A 3 -4.91 11.04 -4.33
C ALA A 3 -5.70 11.65 -3.15
N PRO A 4 -6.40 12.79 -3.31
CA PRO A 4 -7.12 13.44 -2.20
C PRO A 4 -8.16 12.56 -1.48
N HIS A 5 -8.68 11.55 -2.17
CA HIS A 5 -9.64 10.58 -1.64
C HIS A 5 -9.00 9.22 -1.33
N PHE A 6 -7.67 9.15 -1.26
CA PHE A 6 -6.97 7.94 -0.87
C PHE A 6 -7.32 7.59 0.58
N VAL A 7 -7.62 6.31 0.79
CA VAL A 7 -7.77 5.68 2.09
C VAL A 7 -6.87 4.45 2.15
N GLU A 8 -6.25 4.23 3.29
CA GLU A 8 -5.52 3.01 3.60
C GLU A 8 -6.37 2.16 4.54
N ILE A 9 -6.38 0.85 4.29
CA ILE A 9 -7.03 -0.11 5.19
C ILE A 9 -5.94 -0.94 5.84
N GLY A 10 -5.79 -0.78 7.15
CA GLY A 10 -4.80 -1.49 7.94
C GLY A 10 -5.10 -2.99 8.08
N PRO A 11 -4.13 -3.80 8.54
CA PRO A 11 -4.28 -5.25 8.67
C PRO A 11 -5.42 -5.71 9.60
N LEU A 12 -5.88 -4.85 10.52
CA LEU A 12 -7.02 -5.14 11.40
C LEU A 12 -8.31 -4.45 10.94
N GLY A 13 -8.32 -3.90 9.72
CA GLY A 13 -9.49 -3.24 9.13
C GLY A 13 -9.66 -1.77 9.49
N GLN A 14 -8.69 -1.14 10.15
CA GLN A 14 -8.72 0.31 10.40
C GLN A 14 -8.71 1.06 9.07
N VAL A 15 -9.46 2.15 8.97
CA VAL A 15 -9.53 2.98 7.76
C VAL A 15 -8.90 4.33 8.05
N ASP A 16 -7.75 4.58 7.44
CA ASP A 16 -7.00 5.81 7.56
C ASP A 16 -7.18 6.67 6.31
N GLY A 17 -7.64 7.91 6.49
CA GLY A 17 -7.81 8.85 5.38
C GLY A 17 -6.49 9.48 4.92
N HIS A 18 -6.53 10.18 3.79
CA HIS A 18 -5.40 10.85 3.14
C HIS A 18 -4.43 11.59 4.10
N GLY A 19 -4.96 12.38 5.05
CA GLY A 19 -4.14 13.12 6.01
C GLY A 19 -3.38 12.21 6.99
N THR A 20 -4.02 11.14 7.46
CA THR A 20 -3.44 10.17 8.40
C THR A 20 -2.36 9.35 7.72
N VAL A 21 -2.62 8.86 6.50
CA VAL A 21 -1.66 8.10 5.67
C VAL A 21 -0.36 8.90 5.46
N LEU A 22 -0.49 10.18 5.12
CA LEU A 22 0.66 11.06 4.91
C LEU A 22 1.49 11.25 6.21
N SER A 23 0.83 11.29 7.37
CA SER A 23 1.50 11.43 8.66
C SER A 23 2.25 10.16 9.13
N CYS A 24 1.87 8.99 8.61
CA CYS A 24 2.56 7.72 8.86
C CYS A 24 3.83 7.57 8.01
N SER A 25 3.87 8.23 6.86
CA SER A 25 4.98 8.23 5.90
C SER A 25 5.95 9.42 6.09
N ALA A 26 5.94 10.06 7.27
CA ALA A 26 6.87 11.14 7.55
C ALA A 26 8.32 10.64 7.50
N PRO A 27 9.28 11.36 6.91
CA PRO A 27 10.68 10.92 6.77
C PRO A 27 11.34 10.54 8.10
N GLU A 28 10.85 11.14 9.19
CA GLU A 28 11.29 10.90 10.56
C GLU A 28 10.89 9.51 11.08
N LYS A 29 9.91 8.88 10.44
CA LYS A 29 9.39 7.53 10.70
C LYS A 29 9.92 6.47 9.72
N ASP A 30 10.79 6.83 8.77
CA ASP A 30 11.49 5.90 7.88
C ASP A 30 12.57 5.06 8.60
N ALA A 31 12.67 5.17 9.92
CA ALA A 31 13.62 4.44 10.74
C ALA A 31 13.44 2.92 10.57
N ALA A 32 14.39 2.32 9.84
CA ALA A 32 14.65 0.89 9.75
C ALA A 32 13.47 0.02 9.24
N ASN A 33 12.88 0.38 8.11
CA ASN A 33 12.08 -0.61 7.37
C ASN A 33 12.99 -1.77 6.92
N PRO A 34 12.71 -3.02 7.32
CA PRO A 34 13.51 -4.16 6.87
C PRO A 34 13.43 -4.28 5.35
N PRO A 35 14.46 -4.86 4.69
CA PRO A 35 14.42 -5.07 3.25
C PRO A 35 13.15 -5.84 2.86
N MET A 36 12.33 -5.22 2.01
CA MET A 36 11.11 -5.81 1.48
C MET A 36 11.37 -6.31 0.07
N THR A 37 10.97 -7.55 -0.22
CA THR A 37 10.97 -8.11 -1.58
C THR A 37 9.55 -8.21 -2.09
N LEU A 38 9.34 -7.76 -3.33
CA LEU A 38 8.07 -7.93 -4.03
C LEU A 38 8.11 -9.25 -4.82
N ASP A 39 7.43 -10.28 -4.33
CA ASP A 39 7.50 -11.62 -4.91
C ASP A 39 6.63 -11.79 -6.14
N ARG A 40 5.42 -11.22 -6.09
CA ARG A 40 4.37 -11.41 -7.10
C ARG A 40 3.49 -10.19 -7.14
N THR A 41 3.19 -9.75 -8.36
CA THR A 41 2.27 -8.65 -8.64
C THR A 41 1.24 -9.14 -9.64
N GLU A 42 -0.03 -8.96 -9.32
CA GLU A 42 -1.16 -9.19 -10.22
C GLU A 42 -1.85 -7.86 -10.46
N VAL A 43 -2.13 -7.55 -11.72
CA VAL A 43 -2.84 -6.34 -12.13
C VAL A 43 -4.08 -6.75 -12.89
N ARG A 44 -5.23 -6.16 -12.53
CA ARG A 44 -6.50 -6.32 -13.21
C ARG A 44 -7.07 -4.95 -13.53
N THR A 45 -7.48 -4.74 -14.77
CA THR A 45 -8.14 -3.51 -15.20
C THR A 45 -9.61 -3.78 -15.52
N ASN A 46 -10.48 -2.83 -15.22
CA ASN A 46 -11.90 -2.86 -15.54
C ASN A 46 -12.39 -1.44 -15.81
N GLY A 47 -12.58 -1.11 -17.09
CA GLY A 47 -12.96 0.24 -17.52
C GLY A 47 -11.97 1.28 -17.00
N THR A 48 -12.46 2.21 -16.20
CA THR A 48 -11.67 3.30 -15.59
C THR A 48 -11.02 2.90 -14.25
N ALA A 49 -11.04 1.63 -13.87
CA ALA A 49 -10.44 1.15 -12.63
C ALA A 49 -9.29 0.16 -12.90
N ALA A 50 -8.27 0.20 -12.05
CA ALA A 50 -7.21 -0.79 -11.99
C ALA A 50 -7.05 -1.27 -10.55
N THR A 51 -6.97 -2.58 -10.36
CA THR A 51 -6.66 -3.21 -9.07
C THR A 51 -5.31 -3.90 -9.18
N ILE A 52 -4.42 -3.60 -8.24
CA ILE A 52 -3.13 -4.25 -8.05
C ILE A 52 -3.23 -5.08 -6.79
N SER A 53 -2.73 -6.31 -6.84
CA SER A 53 -2.49 -7.15 -5.67
C SER A 53 -1.05 -7.60 -5.69
N ALA A 54 -0.33 -7.39 -4.60
CA ALA A 54 1.05 -7.79 -4.49
C ALA A 54 1.34 -8.56 -3.21
N ARG A 55 2.34 -9.46 -3.27
CA ARG A 55 2.88 -10.13 -2.09
C ARG A 55 4.24 -9.51 -1.76
N LEU A 56 4.35 -8.96 -0.56
CA LEU A 56 5.60 -8.48 0.01
C LEU A 56 6.13 -9.52 0.98
N ARG A 57 7.43 -9.79 0.94
CA ARG A 57 8.15 -10.53 1.97
C ARG A 57 9.12 -9.61 2.68
N HIS A 58 9.21 -9.75 3.99
CA HIS A 58 10.26 -9.09 4.78
C HIS A 58 10.69 -9.97 5.94
N ALA A 59 11.93 -9.79 6.37
CA ALA A 59 12.44 -10.39 7.58
C ALA A 59 12.26 -9.40 8.74
N MET A 60 11.47 -9.78 9.76
CA MET A 60 11.27 -9.01 10.98
C MET A 60 11.73 -9.84 12.17
N ALA A 61 12.72 -9.36 12.92
CA ALA A 61 13.23 -10.03 14.13
C ALA A 61 13.57 -11.53 13.94
N GLY A 62 14.12 -11.90 12.78
CA GLY A 62 14.46 -13.30 12.45
C GLY A 62 13.31 -14.15 11.90
N HIS A 63 12.12 -13.58 11.74
CA HIS A 63 10.96 -14.22 11.13
C HIS A 63 10.77 -13.77 9.69
N ASP A 64 10.61 -14.74 8.80
CA ASP A 64 10.17 -14.52 7.42
C ASP A 64 8.65 -14.28 7.41
N MET A 65 8.27 -13.02 7.16
CA MET A 65 6.88 -12.59 7.08
C MET A 65 6.47 -12.40 5.64
N ALA A 66 5.19 -12.65 5.35
CA ALA A 66 4.59 -12.34 4.07
C ALA A 66 3.30 -11.54 4.26
N LEU A 67 3.19 -10.41 3.57
CA LEU A 67 2.01 -9.56 3.54
C LEU A 67 1.44 -9.54 2.12
N ARG A 68 0.12 -9.66 2.00
CA ARG A 68 -0.57 -9.37 0.74
C ARG A 68 -1.20 -7.99 0.85
N VAL A 69 -0.80 -7.11 -0.07
CA VAL A 69 -1.35 -5.75 -0.17
C VAL A 69 -2.17 -5.64 -1.45
N GLY A 70 -3.18 -4.77 -1.41
CA GLY A 70 -4.00 -4.43 -2.55
C GLY A 70 -4.10 -2.92 -2.69
N ALA A 71 -4.14 -2.44 -3.92
CA ALA A 71 -4.43 -1.06 -4.24
C ALA A 71 -5.47 -1.02 -5.37
N THR A 72 -6.43 -0.12 -5.27
CA THR A 72 -7.35 0.18 -6.37
C THR A 72 -7.16 1.62 -6.79
N ALA A 73 -6.80 1.82 -8.05
CA ALA A 73 -6.76 3.11 -8.70
C ALA A 73 -8.01 3.28 -9.56
N ARG A 74 -8.49 4.51 -9.67
CA ARG A 74 -9.52 4.90 -10.63
C ARG A 74 -9.02 6.10 -11.40
N GLU A 75 -9.13 6.01 -12.72
CA GLU A 75 -8.94 7.15 -13.61
C GLU A 75 -9.96 8.22 -13.21
N THR A 76 -9.48 9.44 -13.05
CA THR A 76 -10.32 10.61 -12.80
C THR A 76 -10.35 11.45 -14.07
N PRO A 77 -11.34 12.33 -14.26
CA PRO A 77 -11.40 13.22 -15.44
C PRO A 77 -10.16 14.09 -15.66
N GLN A 78 -9.24 14.14 -14.69
CA GLN A 78 -8.03 14.95 -14.68
C GLN A 78 -6.78 14.19 -15.18
N GLY A 79 -6.91 12.89 -15.49
CA GLY A 79 -5.79 12.01 -15.88
C GLY A 79 -5.13 11.35 -14.69
#